data_AF-A0A918LT47-F1
#
_entry.id   AF-A0A918LT47-F1
#
_cell.length_a   1.000
_cell.length_b   1.000
_cell.length_c   1.000
_cell.angle_alpha   90.00
_cell.angle_beta   90.00
_cell.angle_gamma   90.00
#
_symmetry.space_group_name_H-M   'P 1'
#
loop_
_entity.id
_entity.type
_entity.pdbx_description
1 polymer ?
#
loop_
_entity_poly.entity_id
_entity_poly.type
_entity_poly.pdbx_seq_one_letter_code
_entity_poly.pdbx_strand_id
1 'polypeptide(L)'
;MLTYHEVLTTDFAKLTAAATAWEAMADKFETLETTYEKKVQSTTTSGVWLGQAQQVAGPNFAVTRNEYNSAQIQARAVAMLLREADKLFSELRGKVKAAVAEAEAAGMKVSEGGVASFDVSKVDAQDARAIRHDPDLPEVERAWTRKIQQAVDAFDEADQGVKLALVDAVTDTNWRDGTFGGFNGSRPYSSLKEAAAAENMPKDPTKVAEWWSKLDPVTRGILLEERGEELRKAGILNPYHYKWSSPDPGAGAFGVEEPTARDYWILSQAKLLEGGGDLMGQNGASRNMSHYLSASGKPLTVDVDRFLHDEPQLGASITTNHLDLNQAAWRQQALDAYEKSGGKPVAIPVESKATGQQLQPGTEWYHAINGHQQSVSGVVSVTPGADGKPKVSLDYQVNVWDRYNWDKGKGIDIGPWHIPDEDMARLHKTGLAQEYDMRGSSSVRHQDLTEPPGPASVPEVDPGRDGTRKDPERGREENR
;
A
#
# COMPACT_ATOMS: atom_id res chain seq x y z
N MET A 1 -31.69 -5.51 3.62
CA MET A 1 -32.00 -6.18 2.35
C MET A 1 -33.19 -5.50 1.74
N LEU A 2 -32.92 -4.66 0.75
CA LEU A 2 -33.89 -3.93 -0.06
C LEU A 2 -34.70 -4.89 -0.94
N THR A 3 -35.96 -4.54 -1.18
CA THR A 3 -36.85 -5.24 -2.09
C THR A 3 -36.81 -4.64 -3.49
N TYR A 4 -37.18 -5.43 -4.50
CA TYR A 4 -37.36 -4.95 -5.88
C TYR A 4 -38.26 -3.71 -5.97
N HIS A 5 -39.35 -3.69 -5.19
CA HIS A 5 -40.27 -2.56 -5.15
C HIS A 5 -39.59 -1.29 -4.62
N GLU A 6 -38.89 -1.36 -3.49
CA GLU A 6 -38.19 -0.22 -2.89
C GLU A 6 -37.14 0.37 -3.84
N VAL A 7 -36.35 -0.47 -4.51
CA VAL A 7 -35.34 -0.04 -5.48
C VAL A 7 -35.96 0.77 -6.63
N LEU A 8 -37.14 0.39 -7.11
CA LEU A 8 -37.79 1.06 -8.23
C LEU A 8 -38.57 2.31 -7.86
N THR A 9 -39.14 2.38 -6.64
CA THR A 9 -40.05 3.46 -6.24
C THR A 9 -39.40 4.56 -5.41
N THR A 10 -38.23 4.32 -4.81
CA THR A 10 -37.57 5.31 -3.95
C THR A 10 -37.17 6.58 -4.72
N ASP A 11 -37.43 7.76 -4.15
CA ASP A 11 -37.04 9.03 -4.78
C ASP A 11 -35.63 9.47 -4.34
N PHE A 12 -34.63 9.19 -5.18
CA PHE A 12 -33.23 9.54 -4.93
C PHE A 12 -32.91 11.02 -5.16
N ALA A 13 -33.78 11.79 -5.82
CA ALA A 13 -33.56 13.22 -6.03
C ALA A 13 -33.47 14.02 -4.71
N LYS A 14 -34.03 13.46 -3.62
CA LYS A 14 -33.88 13.99 -2.26
C LYS A 14 -32.44 14.00 -1.77
N LEU A 15 -31.58 13.09 -2.25
CA LEU A 15 -30.15 13.05 -1.93
C LEU A 15 -29.44 14.28 -2.50
N THR A 16 -29.75 14.67 -3.73
CA THR A 16 -29.19 15.89 -4.37
C THR A 16 -29.62 17.16 -3.63
N ALA A 17 -30.88 17.22 -3.19
CA ALA A 17 -31.39 18.33 -2.39
C ALA A 17 -30.69 18.43 -1.03
N ALA A 18 -30.54 17.30 -0.33
CA ALA A 18 -29.80 17.22 0.93
C ALA A 18 -28.32 17.61 0.74
N ALA A 19 -27.67 17.13 -0.32
CA ALA A 19 -26.29 17.50 -0.64
C ALA A 19 -26.12 19.00 -0.86
N THR A 20 -27.08 19.63 -1.54
CA THR A 20 -27.07 21.09 -1.74
C THR A 20 -27.18 21.84 -0.42
N ALA A 21 -28.00 21.35 0.51
CA ALA A 21 -28.13 21.94 1.83
C ALA A 21 -26.85 21.79 2.67
N TRP A 22 -26.18 20.62 2.60
CA TRP A 22 -24.89 20.38 3.25
C TRP A 22 -23.79 21.29 2.68
N GLU A 23 -23.72 21.47 1.36
CA GLU A 23 -22.79 22.41 0.72
C GLU A 23 -23.01 23.85 1.21
N ALA A 24 -24.27 24.31 1.21
CA ALA A 24 -24.62 25.64 1.67
C ALA A 24 -24.31 25.84 3.17
N MET A 25 -24.31 24.78 3.96
CA MET A 25 -23.87 24.81 5.35
C MET A 25 -22.35 24.91 5.47
N ALA A 26 -21.59 24.21 4.62
CA ALA A 26 -20.14 24.37 4.56
C ALA A 26 -19.75 25.82 4.23
N ASP A 27 -20.39 26.44 3.24
CA ASP A 27 -20.12 27.86 2.89
C ASP A 27 -20.39 28.82 4.07
N LYS A 28 -21.39 28.50 4.91
CA LYS A 28 -21.66 29.26 6.14
C LYS A 28 -20.58 29.06 7.18
N PHE A 29 -20.08 27.84 7.37
CA PHE A 29 -18.97 27.57 8.28
C PHE A 29 -17.68 28.27 7.82
N GLU A 30 -17.41 28.34 6.51
CA GLU A 30 -16.29 29.11 5.94
C GLU A 30 -16.39 30.61 6.26
N THR A 31 -17.60 31.16 6.13
CA THR A 31 -17.90 32.55 6.51
C THR A 31 -17.68 32.77 8.01
N LEU A 32 -18.10 31.81 8.85
CA LEU A 32 -17.91 31.86 10.30
C LEU A 32 -16.43 31.74 10.68
N GLU A 33 -15.67 30.84 10.06
CA GLU A 33 -14.22 30.69 10.26
C GLU A 33 -13.52 32.01 9.98
N THR A 34 -13.75 32.59 8.80
CA THR A 34 -13.14 33.86 8.38
C THR A 34 -13.51 35.00 9.31
N THR A 35 -14.77 35.04 9.77
CA THR A 35 -15.24 36.06 10.71
C THR A 35 -14.59 35.89 12.08
N TYR A 36 -14.49 34.66 12.56
CA TYR A 36 -13.89 34.32 13.85
C TYR A 36 -12.39 34.62 13.85
N GLU A 37 -11.67 34.24 12.80
CA GLU A 37 -10.26 34.60 12.59
C GLU A 37 -10.05 36.11 12.71
N LYS A 38 -10.82 36.90 11.94
CA LYS A 38 -10.65 38.35 11.85
C LYS A 38 -11.08 39.11 13.11
N LYS A 39 -12.10 38.64 13.81
CA LYS A 39 -12.71 39.40 14.94
C LYS A 39 -12.35 38.86 16.31
N VAL A 40 -12.05 37.57 16.44
CA VAL A 40 -11.80 36.92 17.74
C VAL A 40 -10.35 36.46 17.82
N GLN A 41 -9.92 35.57 16.93
CA GLN A 41 -8.55 35.04 16.98
C GLN A 41 -7.50 36.16 16.86
N SER A 42 -7.75 37.15 15.99
CA SER A 42 -6.88 38.31 15.78
C SER A 42 -6.58 39.12 17.05
N THR A 43 -7.46 39.10 18.05
CA THR A 43 -7.21 39.79 19.34
C THR A 43 -5.98 39.23 20.04
N THR A 44 -5.69 37.94 19.86
CA THR A 44 -4.52 37.25 20.44
C THR A 44 -3.28 37.28 19.55
N THR A 45 -3.42 37.60 18.25
CA THR A 45 -2.29 37.59 17.29
C THR A 45 -1.87 38.98 16.81
N SER A 46 -2.73 39.99 16.96
CA SER A 46 -2.45 41.39 16.54
C SER A 46 -1.42 42.12 17.40
N GLY A 47 -1.04 41.57 18.55
CA GLY A 47 -0.17 42.23 19.53
C GLY A 47 -0.85 43.31 20.38
N VAL A 48 -2.17 43.53 20.21
CA VAL A 48 -2.94 44.50 21.01
C VAL A 48 -3.22 43.97 22.42
N TRP A 49 -3.44 42.66 22.56
CA TRP A 49 -3.59 41.99 23.85
C TRP A 49 -2.33 41.16 24.12
N LEU A 50 -1.71 41.36 25.29
CA LEU A 50 -0.47 40.71 25.69
C LEU A 50 -0.57 40.16 27.12
N GLY A 51 0.34 39.24 27.46
CA GLY A 51 0.47 38.67 28.79
C GLY A 51 -0.08 37.25 28.90
N GLN A 52 -0.03 36.68 30.11
CA GLN A 52 -0.31 35.25 30.33
C GLN A 52 -1.73 34.84 29.90
N ALA A 53 -2.73 35.71 30.08
CA ALA A 53 -4.10 35.44 29.64
C ALA A 53 -4.21 35.29 28.11
N GLN A 54 -3.46 36.10 27.34
CA GLN A 54 -3.39 35.95 25.89
C GLN A 54 -2.69 34.65 25.49
N GLN A 55 -1.60 34.27 26.16
CA GLN A 55 -0.87 33.02 25.87
C GLN A 55 -1.73 31.77 26.08
N VAL A 56 -2.64 31.81 27.07
CA VAL A 56 -3.62 30.74 27.31
C VAL A 56 -4.77 30.79 26.29
N ALA A 57 -5.27 31.98 25.94
CA ALA A 57 -6.40 32.13 25.02
C ALA A 57 -6.04 31.83 23.56
N GLY A 58 -4.84 32.20 23.11
CA GLY A 58 -4.42 32.09 21.70
C GLY A 58 -4.56 30.68 21.12
N PRO A 59 -3.99 29.63 21.76
CA PRO A 59 -4.16 28.25 21.31
C PRO A 59 -5.63 27.81 21.28
N ASN A 60 -6.43 28.17 22.30
CA ASN A 60 -7.86 27.82 22.34
C ASN A 60 -8.65 28.48 21.21
N PHE A 61 -8.32 29.72 20.85
CA PHE A 61 -8.93 30.39 19.70
C PHE A 61 -8.51 29.75 18.38
N ALA A 62 -7.26 29.29 18.27
CA ALA A 62 -6.81 28.54 17.10
C ALA A 62 -7.57 27.20 16.96
N VAL A 63 -7.75 26.44 18.05
CA VAL A 63 -8.55 25.21 18.04
C VAL A 63 -10.01 25.49 17.66
N THR A 64 -10.62 26.52 18.21
CA THR A 64 -12.01 26.90 17.85
C THR A 64 -12.14 27.25 16.36
N ARG A 65 -11.15 27.95 15.80
CA ARG A 65 -11.12 28.20 14.35
C ARG A 65 -10.98 26.88 13.58
N ASN A 66 -10.11 25.98 14.04
CA ASN A 66 -9.92 24.68 13.43
C ASN A 66 -11.22 23.88 13.38
N GLU A 67 -12.05 23.93 14.43
CA GLU A 67 -13.38 23.29 14.41
C GLU A 67 -14.31 23.85 13.33
N TYR A 68 -14.27 25.17 13.05
CA TYR A 68 -15.02 25.70 11.91
C TYR A 68 -14.48 25.19 10.58
N ASN A 69 -13.17 24.97 10.47
CA ASN A 69 -12.55 24.37 9.29
C ASN A 69 -12.98 22.91 9.14
N SER A 70 -12.88 22.11 10.20
CA SER A 70 -13.33 20.72 10.25
C SER A 70 -14.81 20.58 9.91
N ALA A 71 -15.66 21.48 10.42
CA ALA A 71 -17.09 21.49 10.09
C ALA A 71 -17.36 21.72 8.60
N GLN A 72 -16.56 22.55 7.92
CA GLN A 72 -16.64 22.73 6.47
C GLN A 72 -16.28 21.44 5.75
N ILE A 73 -15.18 20.81 6.15
CA ILE A 73 -14.66 19.58 5.54
C ILE A 73 -15.70 18.46 5.65
N GLN A 74 -16.19 18.19 6.87
CA GLN A 74 -17.25 17.22 7.12
C GLN A 74 -18.51 17.52 6.29
N ALA A 75 -18.96 18.77 6.26
CA ALA A 75 -20.18 19.13 5.53
C ALA A 75 -20.03 18.92 4.01
N ARG A 76 -18.89 19.30 3.42
CA ARG A 76 -18.60 19.06 1.99
C ARG A 76 -18.42 17.56 1.71
N ALA A 77 -17.85 16.80 2.64
CA ALA A 77 -17.74 15.34 2.53
C ALA A 77 -19.11 14.68 2.43
N VAL A 78 -20.01 14.99 3.36
CA VAL A 78 -21.40 14.49 3.34
C VAL A 78 -22.12 14.91 2.06
N ALA A 79 -21.97 16.17 1.63
CA ALA A 79 -22.55 16.64 0.37
C ALA A 79 -22.06 15.85 -0.85
N MET A 80 -20.76 15.56 -0.93
CA MET A 80 -20.17 14.76 -2.00
C MET A 80 -20.73 13.33 -2.01
N LEU A 81 -20.70 12.65 -0.86
CA LEU A 81 -21.18 11.27 -0.72
C LEU A 81 -22.65 11.14 -1.13
N LEU A 82 -23.49 12.11 -0.75
CA LEU A 82 -24.91 12.12 -1.14
C LEU A 82 -25.11 12.31 -2.64
N ARG A 83 -24.30 13.15 -3.31
CA ARG A 83 -24.36 13.31 -4.79
C ARG A 83 -23.89 12.06 -5.52
N GLU A 84 -22.88 11.38 -4.98
CA GLU A 84 -22.40 10.13 -5.58
C GLU A 84 -23.37 8.97 -5.35
N ALA A 85 -23.99 8.90 -4.17
CA ALA A 85 -25.05 7.94 -3.89
C ALA A 85 -26.21 8.10 -4.89
N ASP A 86 -26.66 9.33 -5.18
CA ASP A 86 -27.69 9.60 -6.20
C ASP A 86 -27.33 9.04 -7.59
N LYS A 87 -26.08 9.25 -8.04
CA LYS A 87 -25.58 8.71 -9.31
C LYS A 87 -25.53 7.18 -9.30
N LEU A 88 -24.91 6.60 -8.27
CA LEU A 88 -24.74 5.16 -8.11
C LEU A 88 -26.10 4.44 -8.07
N PHE A 89 -27.03 4.94 -7.27
CA PHE A 89 -28.38 4.40 -7.16
C PHE A 89 -29.17 4.54 -8.46
N SER A 90 -29.00 5.64 -9.19
CA SER A 90 -29.59 5.81 -10.52
C SER A 90 -29.07 4.79 -11.53
N GLU A 91 -27.76 4.52 -11.53
CA GLU A 91 -27.13 3.51 -12.39
C GLU A 91 -27.58 2.09 -12.04
N LEU A 92 -27.58 1.73 -10.75
CA LEU A 92 -28.00 0.41 -10.28
C LEU A 92 -29.48 0.16 -10.55
N ARG A 93 -30.35 1.18 -10.37
CA ARG A 93 -31.74 1.11 -10.82
C ARG A 93 -31.84 0.86 -12.32
N GLY A 94 -30.97 1.47 -13.12
CA GLY A 94 -30.86 1.21 -14.55
C GLY A 94 -30.57 -0.27 -14.84
N LYS A 95 -29.64 -0.90 -14.11
CA LYS A 95 -29.33 -2.33 -14.24
C LYS A 95 -30.50 -3.24 -13.86
N VAL A 96 -31.23 -2.91 -12.79
CA VAL A 96 -32.46 -3.65 -12.43
C VAL A 96 -33.49 -3.56 -13.55
N LYS A 97 -33.74 -2.36 -14.10
CA LYS A 97 -34.65 -2.16 -15.23
C LYS A 97 -34.20 -2.92 -16.49
N ALA A 98 -32.89 -2.97 -16.76
CA ALA A 98 -32.34 -3.73 -17.88
C ALA A 98 -32.56 -5.24 -17.70
N ALA A 99 -32.31 -5.79 -16.51
CA ALA A 99 -32.56 -7.19 -16.21
C ALA A 99 -34.04 -7.58 -16.39
N VAL A 100 -34.96 -6.70 -16.00
CA VAL A 100 -36.41 -6.86 -16.23
C VAL A 100 -36.73 -6.85 -17.73
N ALA A 101 -36.23 -5.86 -18.47
CA ALA A 101 -36.46 -5.76 -19.91
C ALA A 101 -35.94 -6.98 -20.68
N GLU A 102 -34.80 -7.53 -20.26
CA GLU A 102 -34.25 -8.77 -20.82
C GLU A 102 -35.14 -9.99 -20.51
N ALA A 103 -35.67 -10.09 -19.29
CA ALA A 103 -36.63 -11.14 -18.94
C ALA A 103 -37.92 -11.02 -19.77
N GLU A 104 -38.44 -9.81 -19.94
CA GLU A 104 -39.63 -9.54 -20.75
C GLU A 104 -39.41 -9.86 -22.23
N ALA A 105 -38.22 -9.54 -22.77
CA ALA A 105 -37.82 -9.90 -24.12
C ALA A 105 -37.69 -11.43 -24.30
N ALA A 106 -37.35 -12.15 -23.23
CA ALA A 106 -37.32 -13.62 -23.19
C ALA A 106 -38.70 -14.26 -22.96
N GLY A 107 -39.79 -13.48 -23.00
CA GLY A 107 -41.16 -13.97 -22.85
C GLY A 107 -41.63 -14.11 -21.40
N MET A 108 -40.90 -13.57 -20.44
CA MET A 108 -41.33 -13.54 -19.03
C MET A 108 -42.25 -12.36 -18.75
N LYS A 109 -43.03 -12.50 -17.69
CA LYS A 109 -43.73 -11.45 -16.95
C LYS A 109 -43.08 -11.35 -15.57
N VAL A 110 -42.75 -10.13 -15.16
CA VAL A 110 -42.17 -9.85 -13.83
C VAL A 110 -43.25 -9.29 -12.91
N SER A 111 -43.38 -9.85 -11.71
CA SER A 111 -44.30 -9.36 -10.67
C SER A 111 -43.77 -8.11 -9.95
N GLU A 112 -44.62 -7.47 -9.15
CA GLU A 112 -44.21 -6.35 -8.28
C GLU A 112 -43.17 -6.74 -7.21
N GLY A 113 -42.99 -8.04 -6.95
CA GLY A 113 -41.93 -8.58 -6.09
C GLY A 113 -40.64 -8.94 -6.83
N GLY A 114 -40.54 -8.70 -8.14
CA GLY A 114 -39.37 -9.07 -8.94
C GLY A 114 -39.32 -10.55 -9.34
N VAL A 115 -40.37 -11.33 -9.08
CA VAL A 115 -40.46 -12.74 -9.48
C VAL A 115 -40.84 -12.82 -10.97
N ALA A 116 -40.03 -13.53 -11.75
CA ALA A 116 -40.26 -13.78 -13.16
C ALA A 116 -41.06 -15.08 -13.36
N SER A 117 -42.07 -15.03 -14.20
CA SER A 117 -42.90 -16.17 -14.61
C SER A 117 -43.17 -16.09 -16.10
N PHE A 118 -43.32 -17.22 -16.81
CA PHE A 118 -43.55 -17.17 -18.25
C PHE A 118 -44.89 -16.49 -18.58
N ASP A 119 -44.86 -15.57 -19.53
CA ASP A 119 -46.04 -14.81 -19.94
C ASP A 119 -46.88 -15.60 -20.95
N VAL A 120 -47.65 -16.55 -20.42
CA VAL A 120 -48.58 -17.38 -21.21
C VAL A 120 -49.66 -16.57 -21.94
N SER A 121 -49.83 -15.28 -21.65
CA SER A 121 -50.78 -14.43 -22.36
C SER A 121 -50.27 -13.97 -23.73
N LYS A 122 -48.99 -14.15 -24.02
CA LYS A 122 -48.33 -13.75 -25.28
C LYS A 122 -48.20 -14.88 -26.31
N VAL A 123 -48.71 -16.08 -25.99
CA VAL A 123 -48.66 -17.26 -26.86
C VAL A 123 -50.07 -17.83 -27.06
N ASP A 124 -50.27 -18.67 -28.08
CA ASP A 124 -51.57 -19.31 -28.29
C ASP A 124 -51.89 -20.40 -27.25
N ALA A 125 -53.13 -20.89 -27.25
CA ALA A 125 -53.60 -21.85 -26.25
C ALA A 125 -52.91 -23.23 -26.33
N GLN A 126 -52.41 -23.62 -27.50
CA GLN A 126 -51.71 -24.89 -27.70
C GLN A 126 -50.29 -24.79 -27.16
N ASP A 127 -49.56 -23.72 -27.51
CA ASP A 127 -48.21 -23.46 -27.03
C ASP A 127 -48.20 -23.21 -25.52
N ALA A 128 -49.17 -22.45 -24.99
CA ALA A 128 -49.32 -22.26 -23.55
C ALA A 128 -49.47 -23.58 -22.79
N ARG A 129 -50.17 -24.57 -23.38
CA ARG A 129 -50.35 -25.89 -22.76
C ARG A 129 -49.05 -26.70 -22.80
N ALA A 130 -48.32 -26.66 -23.92
CA ALA A 130 -47.03 -27.33 -24.04
C ALA A 130 -46.01 -26.77 -23.04
N ILE A 131 -45.88 -25.45 -22.97
CA ILE A 131 -44.95 -24.75 -22.07
C ILE A 131 -45.25 -25.04 -20.60
N ARG A 132 -46.52 -25.06 -20.19
CA ARG A 132 -46.90 -25.42 -18.80
C ARG A 132 -46.53 -26.85 -18.39
N HIS A 133 -46.36 -27.74 -19.37
CA HIS A 133 -45.94 -29.12 -19.14
C HIS A 133 -44.45 -29.34 -19.38
N ASP A 134 -43.69 -28.28 -19.69
CA ASP A 134 -42.24 -28.34 -19.83
C ASP A 134 -41.60 -28.55 -18.43
N PRO A 135 -40.85 -29.64 -18.21
CA PRO A 135 -40.18 -29.90 -16.93
C PRO A 135 -39.09 -28.88 -16.60
N ASP A 136 -38.53 -28.17 -17.58
CA ASP A 136 -37.44 -27.20 -17.40
C ASP A 136 -37.94 -25.78 -17.08
N LEU A 137 -39.22 -25.48 -17.36
CA LEU A 137 -39.82 -24.16 -17.15
C LEU A 137 -39.58 -23.59 -15.73
N PRO A 138 -39.78 -24.36 -14.63
CA PRO A 138 -39.51 -23.84 -13.29
C PRO A 138 -38.07 -23.38 -13.09
N GLU A 139 -37.08 -24.03 -13.74
CA GLU A 139 -35.68 -23.59 -13.64
C GLU A 139 -35.42 -22.33 -14.46
N VAL A 140 -36.04 -22.19 -15.63
CA VAL A 140 -35.97 -20.98 -16.45
C VAL A 140 -36.53 -19.77 -15.70
N GLU A 141 -37.72 -19.90 -15.11
CA GLU A 141 -38.36 -18.85 -14.31
C GLU A 141 -37.51 -18.48 -13.08
N ARG A 142 -36.95 -19.48 -12.39
CA ARG A 142 -36.01 -19.26 -11.28
C ARG A 142 -34.73 -18.56 -11.73
N ALA A 143 -34.17 -18.89 -12.90
CA ALA A 143 -32.97 -18.26 -13.41
C ALA A 143 -33.17 -16.76 -13.68
N TRP A 144 -34.28 -16.37 -14.29
CA TRP A 144 -34.63 -14.96 -14.49
C TRP A 144 -34.90 -14.24 -13.18
N THR A 145 -35.64 -14.88 -12.27
CA THR A 145 -35.86 -14.34 -10.91
C THR A 145 -34.53 -14.10 -10.19
N ARG A 146 -33.60 -15.06 -10.24
CA ARG A 146 -32.25 -14.90 -9.66
C ARG A 146 -31.46 -13.77 -10.32
N LYS A 147 -31.56 -13.60 -11.64
CA LYS A 147 -30.87 -12.51 -12.35
C LYS A 147 -31.37 -11.13 -11.91
N ILE A 148 -32.69 -10.97 -11.75
CA ILE A 148 -33.29 -9.73 -11.22
C ILE A 148 -32.87 -9.54 -9.75
N GLN A 149 -32.92 -10.60 -8.94
CA GLN A 149 -32.51 -10.54 -7.54
C GLN A 149 -31.03 -10.14 -7.39
N GLN A 150 -30.11 -10.67 -8.20
CA GLN A 150 -28.70 -10.28 -8.19
C GLN A 150 -28.50 -8.78 -8.46
N ALA A 151 -29.32 -8.19 -9.34
CA ALA A 151 -29.27 -6.75 -9.59
C ALA A 151 -29.81 -5.93 -8.40
N VAL A 152 -30.80 -6.47 -7.66
CA VAL A 152 -31.30 -5.88 -6.39
C VAL A 152 -30.28 -6.05 -5.27
N ASP A 153 -29.61 -7.19 -5.16
CA ASP A 153 -28.59 -7.46 -4.14
C ASP A 153 -27.40 -6.51 -4.29
N ALA A 154 -26.93 -6.28 -5.53
CA ALA A 154 -25.90 -5.28 -5.80
C ALA A 154 -26.33 -3.85 -5.39
N PHE A 155 -27.63 -3.58 -5.39
CA PHE A 155 -28.18 -2.32 -4.87
C PHE A 155 -28.09 -2.25 -3.34
N ASP A 156 -28.49 -3.32 -2.64
CA ASP A 156 -28.42 -3.41 -1.18
C ASP A 156 -26.97 -3.29 -0.68
N GLU A 157 -26.01 -3.93 -1.37
CA GLU A 157 -24.58 -3.81 -1.07
C GLU A 157 -24.09 -2.37 -1.21
N ALA A 158 -24.49 -1.69 -2.29
CA ALA A 158 -24.14 -0.28 -2.51
C ALA A 158 -24.76 0.64 -1.45
N ASP A 159 -26.01 0.41 -1.04
CA ASP A 159 -26.67 1.18 0.01
C ASP A 159 -25.96 1.04 1.36
N GLN A 160 -25.58 -0.18 1.73
CA GLN A 160 -24.78 -0.42 2.93
C GLN A 160 -23.41 0.26 2.87
N GLY A 161 -22.77 0.25 1.69
CA GLY A 161 -21.51 0.97 1.47
C GLY A 161 -21.65 2.48 1.67
N VAL A 162 -22.71 3.09 1.10
CA VAL A 162 -23.01 4.51 1.30
C VAL A 162 -23.25 4.83 2.77
N LYS A 163 -23.98 3.99 3.50
CA LYS A 163 -24.21 4.17 4.94
C LYS A 163 -22.90 4.19 5.72
N LEU A 164 -21.99 3.25 5.45
CA LEU A 164 -20.70 3.20 6.14
C LEU A 164 -19.85 4.43 5.84
N ALA A 165 -19.78 4.84 4.57
CA ALA A 165 -19.05 6.04 4.18
C ALA A 165 -19.61 7.33 4.83
N LEU A 166 -20.93 7.42 5.00
CA LEU A 166 -21.56 8.54 5.71
C LEU A 166 -21.25 8.55 7.20
N VAL A 167 -21.18 7.38 7.85
CA VAL A 167 -20.78 7.27 9.27
C VAL A 167 -19.33 7.67 9.44
N ASP A 168 -18.45 7.19 8.57
CA ASP A 168 -17.03 7.53 8.58
C ASP A 168 -16.80 9.04 8.40
N ALA A 169 -17.44 9.65 7.40
CA ALA A 169 -17.34 11.07 7.11
C ALA A 169 -17.74 12.00 8.27
N VAL A 170 -18.48 11.51 9.27
CA VAL A 170 -18.90 12.29 10.44
C VAL A 170 -18.23 11.85 11.75
N THR A 171 -17.41 10.80 11.72
CA THR A 171 -16.73 10.30 12.91
C THR A 171 -15.36 10.97 13.03
N ASP A 172 -15.21 11.84 14.02
CA ASP A 172 -13.90 12.40 14.37
C ASP A 172 -13.07 11.36 15.13
N THR A 173 -11.98 10.91 14.50
CA THR A 173 -10.99 10.02 15.10
C THR A 173 -9.66 10.72 15.41
N ASN A 174 -9.52 12.01 15.07
CA ASN A 174 -8.25 12.73 15.19
C ASN A 174 -8.09 13.38 16.57
N TRP A 175 -7.65 12.59 17.54
CA TRP A 175 -7.36 13.09 18.89
C TRP A 175 -6.26 14.17 18.99
N ARG A 176 -5.57 14.51 17.88
CA ARG A 176 -4.46 15.47 17.83
C ARG A 176 -4.85 16.86 17.34
N ASP A 177 -6.08 17.08 16.87
CA ASP A 177 -6.50 18.38 16.32
C ASP A 177 -6.92 19.41 17.38
N GLY A 178 -6.93 18.99 18.64
CA GLY A 178 -7.20 19.84 19.80
C GLY A 178 -8.62 19.72 20.36
N THR A 179 -9.50 18.95 19.73
CA THR A 179 -10.78 18.54 20.31
C THR A 179 -10.89 17.02 20.42
N PHE A 180 -11.88 16.54 21.18
CA PHE A 180 -12.15 15.11 21.30
C PHE A 180 -13.62 14.89 20.94
N GLY A 181 -13.88 14.27 19.80
CA GLY A 181 -15.24 14.09 19.28
C GLY A 181 -15.82 15.39 18.72
N GLY A 182 -14.98 16.21 18.08
CA GLY A 182 -15.36 17.43 17.37
C GLY A 182 -15.95 17.14 16.00
N PHE A 183 -15.85 18.11 15.09
CA PHE A 183 -16.17 17.84 13.67
C PHE A 183 -15.05 17.04 13.01
N ASN A 184 -15.41 16.11 12.12
CA ASN A 184 -14.42 15.34 11.36
C ASN A 184 -13.70 16.25 10.34
N GLY A 185 -12.46 16.64 10.67
CA GLY A 185 -11.58 17.41 9.79
C GLY A 185 -10.87 16.58 8.72
N SER A 186 -11.09 15.26 8.68
CA SER A 186 -10.47 14.38 7.70
C SER A 186 -11.03 14.69 6.31
N ARG A 187 -10.13 14.88 5.35
CA ARG A 187 -10.53 15.29 3.99
C ARG A 187 -11.32 14.15 3.34
N PRO A 188 -12.44 14.43 2.64
CA PRO A 188 -13.19 13.38 1.97
C PRO A 188 -12.33 12.65 0.94
N TYR A 189 -12.45 11.32 0.93
CA TYR A 189 -11.99 10.48 -0.19
C TYR A 189 -12.48 11.04 -1.52
N SER A 190 -11.74 10.76 -2.59
CA SER A 190 -12.06 11.32 -3.91
C SER A 190 -13.39 10.81 -4.50
N SER A 191 -13.87 9.65 -4.01
CA SER A 191 -15.18 9.07 -4.29
C SER A 191 -15.52 7.95 -3.29
N LEU A 192 -16.78 7.50 -3.26
CA LEU A 192 -17.26 6.31 -2.56
C LEU A 192 -16.50 5.04 -2.95
N LYS A 193 -16.14 4.92 -4.23
CA LYS A 193 -15.35 3.77 -4.72
C LYS A 193 -13.97 3.77 -4.09
N GLU A 194 -13.35 4.94 -3.98
CA GLU A 194 -12.01 5.06 -3.40
C GLU A 194 -12.05 4.92 -1.88
N ALA A 195 -13.10 5.42 -1.20
CA ALA A 195 -13.35 5.13 0.22
C ALA A 195 -13.47 3.62 0.47
N ALA A 196 -14.27 2.91 -0.33
CA ALA A 196 -14.39 1.46 -0.22
C ALA A 196 -13.06 0.76 -0.54
N ALA A 197 -12.29 1.23 -1.51
CA ALA A 197 -10.98 0.67 -1.82
C ALA A 197 -9.97 0.88 -0.68
N ALA A 198 -10.01 2.04 -0.01
CA ALA A 198 -9.17 2.38 1.14
C ALA A 198 -9.42 1.47 2.35
N GLU A 199 -10.68 1.11 2.62
CA GLU A 199 -11.05 0.19 3.70
C GLU A 199 -10.59 -1.26 3.42
N ASN A 200 -10.49 -1.65 2.15
CA ASN A 200 -10.17 -3.01 1.73
C ASN A 200 -8.66 -3.29 1.65
N MET A 201 -7.87 -2.77 2.60
CA MET A 201 -6.44 -3.07 2.70
C MET A 201 -6.22 -4.58 2.91
N PRO A 202 -5.38 -5.25 2.09
CA PRO A 202 -5.07 -6.66 2.28
C PRO A 202 -4.40 -6.95 3.63
N LYS A 203 -4.78 -8.07 4.26
CA LYS A 203 -4.09 -8.59 5.45
C LYS A 203 -2.73 -9.22 5.16
N ASP A 204 -2.53 -9.64 3.90
CA ASP A 204 -1.28 -10.22 3.42
C ASP A 204 -0.31 -9.07 3.06
N PRO A 205 0.81 -8.88 3.80
CA PRO A 205 1.74 -7.77 3.59
C PRO A 205 2.32 -7.74 2.17
N THR A 206 2.41 -8.89 1.49
CA THR A 206 2.95 -8.98 0.14
C THR A 206 2.05 -8.34 -0.92
N LYS A 207 0.78 -8.08 -0.58
CA LYS A 207 -0.23 -7.47 -1.47
C LYS A 207 -0.48 -5.99 -1.17
N VAL A 208 0.05 -5.46 -0.07
CA VAL A 208 -0.23 -4.09 0.39
C VAL A 208 0.30 -3.06 -0.61
N ALA A 209 1.54 -3.19 -1.10
CA ALA A 209 2.10 -2.25 -2.07
C ALA A 209 1.31 -2.23 -3.40
N GLU A 210 0.81 -3.38 -3.86
CA GLU A 210 -0.03 -3.45 -5.05
C GLU A 210 -1.40 -2.79 -4.83
N TRP A 211 -2.05 -3.05 -3.69
CA TRP A 211 -3.28 -2.36 -3.29
C TRP A 211 -3.07 -0.84 -3.24
N TRP A 212 -2.01 -0.40 -2.57
CA TRP A 212 -1.63 1.00 -2.47
C TRP A 212 -1.48 1.64 -3.85
N SER A 213 -0.83 0.96 -4.79
CA SER A 213 -0.65 1.45 -6.15
C SER A 213 -1.96 1.68 -6.93
N LYS A 214 -3.05 1.01 -6.56
CA LYS A 214 -4.35 1.09 -7.26
C LYS A 214 -5.23 2.24 -6.79
N LEU A 215 -5.02 2.75 -5.58
CA LEU A 215 -5.76 3.90 -5.04
C LEU A 215 -5.43 5.16 -5.82
N ASP A 216 -6.34 6.12 -5.89
CA ASP A 216 -6.04 7.41 -6.51
C ASP A 216 -5.07 8.26 -5.65
N PRO A 217 -4.33 9.21 -6.24
CA PRO A 217 -3.34 10.01 -5.52
C PRO A 217 -3.87 10.77 -4.29
N VAL A 218 -5.10 11.29 -4.34
CA VAL A 218 -5.69 12.06 -3.23
C VAL A 218 -6.04 11.13 -2.08
N THR A 219 -6.66 9.98 -2.38
CA THR A 219 -6.96 8.95 -1.37
C THR A 219 -5.70 8.47 -0.67
N ARG A 220 -4.61 8.26 -1.39
CA ARG A 220 -3.30 7.96 -0.78
C ARG A 220 -2.80 9.11 0.11
N GLY A 221 -2.96 10.35 -0.33
CA GLY A 221 -2.59 11.54 0.46
C GLY A 221 -3.33 11.59 1.80
N ILE A 222 -4.63 11.34 1.79
CA ILE A 222 -5.51 11.27 2.97
C ILE A 222 -5.06 10.16 3.92
N LEU A 223 -4.91 8.94 3.39
CA LEU A 223 -4.50 7.77 4.17
C LEU A 223 -3.13 7.94 4.84
N LEU A 224 -2.18 8.60 4.18
CA LEU A 224 -0.87 8.90 4.79
C LEU A 224 -0.99 9.92 5.94
N GLU A 225 -1.88 10.90 5.83
CA GLU A 225 -2.15 11.90 6.87
C GLU A 225 -2.80 11.24 8.10
N GLU A 226 -3.76 10.34 7.89
CA GLU A 226 -4.53 9.69 8.97
C GLU A 226 -3.76 8.57 9.67
N ARG A 227 -3.08 7.70 8.90
CA ARG A 227 -2.50 6.43 9.39
C ARG A 227 -1.18 6.06 8.74
N GLY A 228 -0.37 7.06 8.37
CA GLY A 228 0.88 6.86 7.66
C GLY A 228 1.91 5.95 8.34
N GLU A 229 2.01 5.95 9.67
CA GLU A 229 2.92 5.03 10.39
C GLU A 229 2.50 3.56 10.24
N GLU A 230 1.20 3.30 10.41
CA GLU A 230 0.61 1.97 10.23
C GLU A 230 0.84 1.46 8.80
N LEU A 231 0.57 2.31 7.80
CA LEU A 231 0.72 1.95 6.40
C LEU A 231 2.18 1.68 6.01
N ARG A 232 3.12 2.51 6.47
CA ARG A 232 4.57 2.29 6.24
C ARG A 232 5.00 0.95 6.85
N LYS A 233 4.55 0.63 8.06
CA LYS A 233 4.81 -0.68 8.69
C LYS A 233 4.14 -1.85 7.94
N ALA A 234 2.97 -1.62 7.34
CA ALA A 234 2.28 -2.61 6.51
C ALA A 234 2.96 -2.86 5.15
N GLY A 235 3.95 -2.04 4.77
CA GLY A 235 4.77 -2.27 3.58
C GLY A 235 4.29 -1.52 2.33
N ILE A 236 3.65 -0.36 2.44
CA ILE A 236 3.28 0.46 1.27
C ILE A 236 4.50 0.94 0.45
N LEU A 237 5.70 0.90 1.04
CA LEU A 237 6.95 1.29 0.38
C LEU A 237 7.66 0.11 -0.28
N ASN A 238 7.17 -1.12 -0.12
CA ASN A 238 7.76 -2.30 -0.73
C ASN A 238 7.72 -2.18 -2.27
N PRO A 239 8.75 -2.66 -2.97
CA PRO A 239 8.74 -2.70 -4.42
C PRO A 239 7.61 -3.61 -4.91
N TYR A 240 6.80 -3.12 -5.87
CA TYR A 240 5.65 -3.84 -6.39
C TYR A 240 5.80 -4.21 -7.87
N HIS A 241 6.54 -3.42 -8.64
CA HIS A 241 6.84 -3.71 -10.04
C HIS A 241 7.96 -4.73 -10.19
N TYR A 242 9.06 -4.55 -9.46
CA TYR A 242 10.21 -5.42 -9.57
C TYR A 242 9.94 -6.77 -8.89
N LYS A 243 9.88 -7.81 -9.72
CA LYS A 243 9.87 -9.21 -9.28
C LYS A 243 11.27 -9.78 -9.49
N TRP A 244 12.04 -9.84 -8.41
CA TRP A 244 13.39 -10.37 -8.46
C TRP A 244 13.37 -11.86 -8.85
N SER A 245 14.30 -12.23 -9.72
CA SER A 245 14.65 -13.61 -10.04
C SER A 245 16.17 -13.71 -10.17
N SER A 246 16.76 -14.79 -9.68
CA SER A 246 18.21 -14.99 -9.81
C SER A 246 18.65 -14.95 -11.28
N PRO A 247 19.69 -14.18 -11.63
CA PRO A 247 20.27 -14.21 -12.98
C PRO A 247 20.93 -15.54 -13.33
N ASP A 248 21.40 -16.28 -12.31
CA ASP A 248 22.05 -17.59 -12.44
C ASP A 248 21.16 -18.69 -11.80
N PRO A 249 20.90 -19.82 -12.49
CA PRO A 249 20.22 -20.98 -11.90
C PRO A 249 20.98 -21.63 -10.72
N GLY A 250 22.25 -21.30 -10.49
CA GLY A 250 23.06 -21.90 -9.42
C GLY A 250 23.36 -23.37 -9.68
N ALA A 251 23.53 -24.17 -8.62
CA ALA A 251 23.90 -25.58 -8.71
C ALA A 251 22.81 -26.52 -9.29
N GLY A 252 21.60 -26.02 -9.56
CA GLY A 252 20.48 -26.79 -10.09
C GLY A 252 19.54 -27.33 -9.01
N ALA A 253 19.05 -28.56 -9.17
CA ALA A 253 18.07 -29.15 -8.26
C ALA A 253 18.72 -29.65 -6.95
N PHE A 254 18.02 -29.43 -5.83
CA PHE A 254 18.49 -29.79 -4.50
C PHE A 254 18.33 -31.29 -4.21
N GLY A 255 19.36 -31.92 -3.64
CA GLY A 255 19.29 -33.30 -3.13
C GLY A 255 19.03 -34.39 -4.19
N VAL A 256 19.46 -34.17 -5.43
CA VAL A 256 19.27 -35.10 -6.56
C VAL A 256 20.43 -36.10 -6.76
N GLU A 257 21.55 -35.88 -6.07
CA GLU A 257 22.72 -36.76 -6.08
C GLU A 257 22.94 -37.40 -4.70
N GLU A 258 23.56 -38.58 -4.67
CA GLU A 258 23.97 -39.21 -3.40
C GLU A 258 25.28 -38.58 -2.88
N PRO A 259 25.40 -38.33 -1.55
CA PRO A 259 26.62 -37.85 -0.95
C PRO A 259 27.70 -38.95 -0.92
N THR A 260 28.95 -38.52 -1.09
CA THR A 260 30.16 -39.33 -0.98
C THR A 260 30.94 -38.96 0.29
N ALA A 261 31.95 -39.75 0.64
CA ALA A 261 32.85 -39.40 1.74
C ALA A 261 33.56 -38.05 1.54
N ARG A 262 33.83 -37.65 0.29
CA ARG A 262 34.43 -36.35 -0.04
C ARG A 262 33.49 -35.20 0.35
N ASP A 263 32.19 -35.32 0.14
CA ASP A 263 31.22 -34.27 0.46
C ASP A 263 31.06 -34.09 1.96
N TYR A 264 31.05 -35.18 2.73
CA TYR A 264 31.06 -35.09 4.19
C TYR A 264 32.36 -34.46 4.71
N TRP A 265 33.49 -34.71 4.05
CA TRP A 265 34.74 -34.03 4.36
C TRP A 265 34.66 -32.53 4.03
N ILE A 266 34.18 -32.13 2.85
CA ILE A 266 33.97 -30.72 2.47
C ILE A 266 33.01 -30.03 3.46
N LEU A 267 31.88 -30.67 3.79
CA LEU A 267 30.93 -30.20 4.79
C LEU A 267 31.60 -29.95 6.14
N SER A 268 32.50 -30.85 6.57
CA SER A 268 33.26 -30.66 7.81
C SER A 268 34.21 -29.46 7.74
N GLN A 269 34.86 -29.22 6.61
CA GLN A 269 35.75 -28.08 6.42
C GLN A 269 34.97 -26.76 6.36
N ALA A 270 33.81 -26.75 5.68
CA ALA A 270 32.94 -25.58 5.62
C ALA A 270 32.40 -25.17 7.00
N LYS A 271 32.05 -26.15 7.86
CA LYS A 271 31.66 -25.88 9.26
C LYS A 271 32.81 -25.31 10.11
N LEU A 272 34.05 -25.73 9.87
CA LEU A 272 35.22 -25.15 10.53
C LEU A 272 35.45 -23.71 10.08
N LEU A 273 35.27 -23.41 8.79
CA LEU A 273 35.39 -22.05 8.25
C LEU A 273 34.30 -21.12 8.79
N GLU A 274 33.05 -21.59 8.87
CA GLU A 274 31.94 -20.86 9.50
C GLU A 274 32.30 -20.43 10.92
N GLY A 275 32.67 -21.37 11.79
CA GLY A 275 33.07 -21.04 13.17
C GLY A 275 34.31 -20.14 13.28
N GLY A 276 35.24 -20.19 12.31
CA GLY A 276 36.43 -19.34 12.27
C GLY A 276 36.17 -17.91 11.79
N GLY A 277 35.18 -17.72 10.91
CA GLY A 277 34.81 -16.42 10.34
C GLY A 277 34.37 -15.41 11.40
N ASP A 278 33.56 -15.84 12.36
CA ASP A 278 33.12 -15.00 13.49
C ASP A 278 34.30 -14.43 14.29
N LEU A 279 35.36 -15.23 14.49
CA LEU A 279 36.56 -14.81 15.21
C LEU A 279 37.41 -13.79 14.44
N MET A 280 37.24 -13.73 13.11
CA MET A 280 37.95 -12.79 12.22
C MET A 280 37.10 -11.57 11.85
N GLY A 281 35.92 -11.40 12.49
CA GLY A 281 35.01 -10.30 12.20
C GLY A 281 34.20 -10.46 10.92
N GLN A 282 34.20 -11.66 10.31
CA GLN A 282 33.47 -11.98 9.07
C GLN A 282 32.02 -12.44 9.37
N ASN A 283 31.32 -11.70 10.23
CA ASN A 283 30.07 -12.16 10.86
C ASN A 283 28.95 -12.46 9.85
N GLY A 284 28.82 -11.65 8.80
CA GLY A 284 27.83 -11.77 7.73
C GLY A 284 28.13 -12.92 6.79
N ALA A 285 29.41 -13.09 6.40
CA ALA A 285 29.84 -14.23 5.60
C ALA A 285 29.67 -15.56 6.36
N SER A 286 30.00 -15.56 7.66
CA SER A 286 29.77 -16.69 8.56
C SER A 286 28.28 -17.02 8.72
N ARG A 287 27.42 -16.01 8.94
CA ARG A 287 25.96 -16.17 8.97
C ARG A 287 25.43 -16.81 7.68
N ASN A 288 25.92 -16.36 6.53
CA ASN A 288 25.52 -16.90 5.23
C ASN A 288 25.96 -18.36 5.06
N MET A 289 27.22 -18.67 5.38
CA MET A 289 27.73 -20.03 5.39
C MET A 289 26.92 -20.94 6.33
N SER A 290 26.63 -20.48 7.54
CA SER A 290 25.83 -21.22 8.52
C SER A 290 24.43 -21.54 7.97
N HIS A 291 23.80 -20.57 7.32
CA HIS A 291 22.49 -20.75 6.69
C HIS A 291 22.56 -21.71 5.50
N TYR A 292 23.58 -21.61 4.65
CA TYR A 292 23.84 -22.55 3.56
C TYR A 292 23.95 -23.99 4.09
N LEU A 293 24.80 -24.20 5.10
CA LEU A 293 25.08 -25.50 5.71
C LEU A 293 23.91 -26.07 6.54
N SER A 294 22.90 -25.25 6.86
CA SER A 294 21.65 -25.71 7.47
C SER A 294 20.76 -26.50 6.50
N ALA A 295 21.04 -26.41 5.19
CA ALA A 295 20.25 -27.01 4.12
C ALA A 295 18.76 -26.61 4.15
N SER A 296 18.45 -25.38 4.59
CA SER A 296 17.07 -24.92 4.73
C SER A 296 16.45 -24.40 3.42
N GLY A 297 17.27 -23.83 2.53
CA GLY A 297 16.83 -23.17 1.28
C GLY A 297 15.93 -21.95 1.49
N LYS A 298 15.65 -21.56 2.73
CA LYS A 298 14.74 -20.45 3.04
C LYS A 298 15.39 -19.12 2.66
N PRO A 299 14.64 -18.13 2.17
CA PRO A 299 15.19 -16.80 1.95
C PRO A 299 15.80 -16.21 3.23
N LEU A 300 16.96 -15.55 3.09
CA LEU A 300 17.66 -14.91 4.20
C LEU A 300 17.53 -13.38 4.12
N THR A 301 17.16 -12.75 5.24
CA THR A 301 17.01 -11.28 5.30
C THR A 301 18.37 -10.58 5.33
N VAL A 302 18.56 -9.64 4.41
CA VAL A 302 19.70 -8.71 4.37
C VAL A 302 19.43 -7.52 5.29
N ASP A 303 20.39 -7.21 6.15
CA ASP A 303 20.35 -5.99 6.97
C ASP A 303 20.87 -4.82 6.13
N VAL A 304 19.96 -4.16 5.40
CA VAL A 304 20.32 -3.13 4.42
C VAL A 304 20.79 -1.84 5.11
N ASP A 305 20.33 -1.54 6.33
CA ASP A 305 20.83 -0.38 7.06
C ASP A 305 22.28 -0.58 7.49
N ARG A 306 22.61 -1.76 8.03
CA ARG A 306 24.01 -2.11 8.30
C ARG A 306 24.85 -2.12 7.02
N PHE A 307 24.32 -2.64 5.93
CA PHE A 307 25.02 -2.66 4.65
C PHE A 307 25.33 -1.24 4.16
N LEU A 308 24.35 -0.33 4.21
CA LEU A 308 24.55 1.08 3.86
C LEU A 308 25.55 1.80 4.79
N HIS A 309 25.59 1.44 6.06
CA HIS A 309 26.52 2.00 7.04
C HIS A 309 27.96 1.52 6.81
N ASP A 310 28.14 0.22 6.66
CA ASP A 310 29.46 -0.42 6.52
C ASP A 310 30.07 -0.18 5.13
N GLU A 311 29.24 0.06 4.10
CA GLU A 311 29.66 0.19 2.70
C GLU A 311 29.24 1.54 2.08
N PRO A 312 30.04 2.61 2.27
CA PRO A 312 29.74 3.92 1.70
C PRO A 312 29.56 3.93 0.18
N GLN A 313 30.19 2.98 -0.53
CA GLN A 313 30.04 2.83 -1.98
C GLN A 313 28.63 2.41 -2.38
N LEU A 314 27.93 1.65 -1.53
CA LEU A 314 26.53 1.31 -1.73
C LEU A 314 25.70 2.60 -1.73
N GLY A 315 25.85 3.44 -0.70
CA GLY A 315 25.15 4.73 -0.60
C GLY A 315 25.41 5.66 -1.79
N ALA A 316 26.65 5.73 -2.26
CA ALA A 316 27.01 6.48 -3.46
C ALA A 316 26.32 5.91 -4.72
N SER A 317 26.29 4.59 -4.89
CA SER A 317 25.63 3.96 -6.03
C SER A 317 24.11 4.13 -5.99
N ILE A 318 23.49 4.09 -4.81
CA ILE A 318 22.05 4.38 -4.62
C ILE A 318 21.74 5.81 -5.04
N THR A 319 22.58 6.76 -4.61
CA THR A 319 22.45 8.16 -4.95
C THR A 319 22.49 8.35 -6.46
N THR A 320 23.57 7.91 -7.11
CA THR A 320 23.80 8.15 -8.54
C THR A 320 22.88 7.34 -9.45
N ASN A 321 22.61 6.07 -9.14
CA ASN A 321 21.88 5.18 -10.05
C ASN A 321 20.36 5.17 -9.81
N HIS A 322 19.89 5.68 -8.66
CA HIS A 322 18.47 5.60 -8.30
C HIS A 322 17.90 6.97 -7.92
N LEU A 323 18.51 7.73 -7.02
CA LEU A 323 17.92 9.01 -6.59
C LEU A 323 18.09 10.10 -7.65
N ASP A 324 19.33 10.40 -8.05
CA ASP A 324 19.64 11.49 -8.99
C ASP A 324 18.95 11.33 -10.35
N LEU A 325 18.81 10.08 -10.83
CA LEU A 325 18.16 9.78 -12.11
C LEU A 325 16.64 9.92 -12.08
N ASN A 326 15.99 9.80 -10.92
CA ASN A 326 14.53 9.66 -10.85
C ASN A 326 13.83 10.79 -10.08
N GLN A 327 14.48 11.40 -9.09
CA GLN A 327 13.83 12.35 -8.17
C GLN A 327 13.15 13.53 -8.86
N ALA A 328 13.73 14.06 -9.94
CA ALA A 328 13.15 15.17 -10.69
C ALA A 328 11.84 14.78 -11.39
N ALA A 329 11.81 13.61 -12.02
CA ALA A 329 10.62 13.08 -12.71
C ALA A 329 9.52 12.72 -11.71
N TRP A 330 9.88 12.05 -10.61
CA TRP A 330 8.96 11.72 -9.53
C TRP A 330 8.35 12.96 -8.88
N ARG A 331 9.17 13.99 -8.61
CA ARG A 331 8.71 15.29 -8.11
C ARG A 331 7.70 15.93 -9.07
N GLN A 332 8.02 15.97 -10.37
CA GLN A 332 7.12 16.57 -11.36
C GLN A 332 5.78 15.82 -11.44
N GLN A 333 5.81 14.49 -11.46
CA GLN A 333 4.59 13.67 -11.46
C GLN A 333 3.69 13.97 -10.25
N ALA A 334 4.29 14.15 -9.08
CA ALA A 334 3.56 14.46 -7.85
C ALA A 334 2.98 15.88 -7.86
N LEU A 335 3.72 16.87 -8.37
CA LEU A 335 3.22 18.24 -8.55
C LEU A 335 2.08 18.32 -9.57
N ASP A 336 2.17 17.59 -10.68
CA ASP A 336 1.09 17.52 -11.68
C ASP A 336 -0.19 16.92 -11.08
N ALA A 337 -0.06 15.89 -10.24
CA ALA A 337 -1.18 15.29 -9.53
C ALA A 337 -1.79 16.25 -8.50
N TYR A 338 -0.95 16.98 -7.77
CA TYR A 338 -1.36 18.00 -6.81
C TYR A 338 -2.14 19.13 -7.49
N GLU A 339 -1.65 19.65 -8.63
CA GLU A 339 -2.33 20.68 -9.41
C GLU A 339 -3.69 20.18 -9.92
N LYS A 340 -3.74 18.98 -10.53
CA LYS A 340 -4.99 18.36 -11.00
C LYS A 340 -6.01 18.13 -9.90
N SER A 341 -5.55 17.91 -8.67
CA SER A 341 -6.44 17.74 -7.52
C SER A 341 -7.05 19.05 -7.00
N GLY A 342 -6.60 20.20 -7.52
CA GLY A 342 -6.97 21.53 -7.01
C GLY A 342 -6.22 21.90 -5.71
N GLY A 343 -5.02 21.36 -5.49
CA GLY A 343 -4.20 21.64 -4.31
C GLY A 343 -4.52 20.78 -3.08
N LYS A 344 -5.15 19.63 -3.26
CA LYS A 344 -5.35 18.64 -2.19
C LYS A 344 -4.07 17.83 -1.99
N PRO A 345 -3.78 17.35 -0.76
CA PRO A 345 -2.69 16.42 -0.51
C PRO A 345 -2.75 15.22 -1.46
N VAL A 346 -1.61 14.86 -2.02
CA VAL A 346 -1.49 13.68 -2.90
C VAL A 346 -0.26 12.88 -2.52
N ALA A 347 -0.31 11.58 -2.80
CA ALA A 347 0.82 10.68 -2.64
C ALA A 347 0.98 9.77 -3.86
N ILE A 348 2.21 9.71 -4.38
CA ILE A 348 2.59 8.96 -5.58
C ILE A 348 3.59 7.87 -5.21
N PRO A 349 3.23 6.58 -5.30
CA PRO A 349 4.20 5.50 -5.13
C PRO A 349 5.20 5.53 -6.29
N VAL A 350 6.47 5.40 -5.95
CA VAL A 350 7.59 5.49 -6.87
C VAL A 350 8.52 4.30 -6.71
N GLU A 351 9.11 3.87 -7.82
CA GLU A 351 10.05 2.76 -7.84
C GLU A 351 11.06 3.01 -8.96
N SER A 352 12.33 2.82 -8.66
CA SER A 352 13.42 2.89 -9.63
C SER A 352 13.68 1.53 -10.23
N LYS A 353 14.21 1.50 -11.45
CA LYS A 353 14.64 0.25 -12.09
C LYS A 353 15.74 -0.41 -11.24
N ALA A 354 15.63 -1.72 -11.01
CA ALA A 354 16.69 -2.48 -10.35
C ALA A 354 17.97 -2.51 -11.19
N THR A 355 19.12 -2.37 -10.53
CA THR A 355 20.44 -2.44 -11.15
C THR A 355 21.34 -3.42 -10.40
N GLY A 356 22.19 -4.15 -11.13
CA GLY A 356 23.21 -5.02 -10.55
C GLY A 356 24.48 -4.24 -10.22
N GLN A 357 25.06 -4.45 -9.05
CA GLN A 357 26.33 -3.90 -8.61
C GLN A 357 27.26 -5.00 -8.09
N GLN A 358 28.53 -4.66 -7.96
CA GLN A 358 29.54 -5.49 -7.30
C GLN A 358 30.30 -4.64 -6.29
N LEU A 359 30.68 -5.26 -5.17
CA LEU A 359 31.50 -4.61 -4.16
C LEU A 359 32.98 -4.70 -4.51
N GLN A 360 33.77 -3.81 -3.92
CA GLN A 360 35.23 -3.93 -3.99
C GLN A 360 35.71 -5.05 -3.05
N PRO A 361 36.76 -5.80 -3.44
CA PRO A 361 37.34 -6.81 -2.56
C PRO A 361 37.85 -6.22 -1.23
N GLY A 362 37.77 -7.01 -0.17
CA GLY A 362 38.43 -6.73 1.11
C GLY A 362 37.51 -6.34 2.27
N THR A 363 36.19 -6.38 2.07
CA THR A 363 35.21 -6.14 3.13
C THR A 363 34.44 -7.42 3.50
N GLU A 364 33.81 -7.42 4.68
CA GLU A 364 32.91 -8.51 5.09
C GLU A 364 31.74 -8.67 4.11
N TRP A 365 31.17 -7.55 3.66
CA TRP A 365 30.05 -7.56 2.70
C TRP A 365 30.47 -8.09 1.34
N TYR A 366 31.71 -7.87 0.91
CA TYR A 366 32.25 -8.53 -0.28
C TYR A 366 32.22 -10.06 -0.13
N HIS A 367 32.55 -10.61 1.02
CA HIS A 367 32.47 -12.07 1.22
C HIS A 367 31.03 -12.57 1.44
N ALA A 368 30.14 -11.71 1.93
CA ALA A 368 28.77 -12.08 2.23
C ALA A 368 27.84 -12.03 1.00
N ILE A 369 27.89 -10.96 0.20
CA ILE A 369 26.88 -10.67 -0.84
C ILE A 369 27.44 -10.07 -2.14
N ASN A 370 28.76 -9.78 -2.23
CA ASN A 370 29.45 -9.13 -3.38
C ASN A 370 28.56 -8.57 -4.51
N GLY A 371 28.15 -9.46 -5.43
CA GLY A 371 27.29 -9.14 -6.55
C GLY A 371 25.84 -9.12 -6.12
N HIS A 372 25.19 -7.97 -6.17
CA HIS A 372 23.81 -7.82 -5.69
C HIS A 372 22.97 -6.98 -6.65
N GLN A 373 21.66 -7.19 -6.63
CA GLN A 373 20.69 -6.28 -7.22
C GLN A 373 20.27 -5.25 -6.19
N GLN A 374 20.07 -4.01 -6.64
CA GLN A 374 19.58 -2.93 -5.79
C GLN A 374 18.51 -2.09 -6.48
N SER A 375 17.61 -1.51 -5.69
CA SER A 375 16.65 -0.50 -6.14
C SER A 375 16.26 0.44 -5.01
N VAL A 376 15.56 1.51 -5.36
CA VAL A 376 14.81 2.38 -4.45
C VAL A 376 13.32 2.29 -4.76
N SER A 377 12.49 2.13 -3.74
CA SER A 377 11.04 2.27 -3.78
C SER A 377 10.56 3.19 -2.66
N GLY A 378 9.45 3.88 -2.86
CA GLY A 378 8.98 4.87 -1.91
C GLY A 378 7.67 5.55 -2.29
N VAL A 379 7.41 6.69 -1.66
CA VAL A 379 6.26 7.54 -1.94
C VAL A 379 6.68 9.01 -1.95
N VAL A 380 6.34 9.72 -3.03
CA VAL A 380 6.43 11.18 -3.08
C VAL A 380 5.11 11.77 -2.61
N SER A 381 5.14 12.58 -1.56
CA SER A 381 3.97 13.26 -1.01
C SER A 381 4.02 14.75 -1.33
N VAL A 382 2.87 15.34 -1.67
CA VAL A 382 2.71 16.80 -1.82
C VAL A 382 1.62 17.28 -0.91
N THR A 383 1.91 18.28 -0.08
CA THR A 383 0.96 18.91 0.84
C THR A 383 1.00 20.44 0.70
N PRO A 384 -0.11 21.16 0.96
CA PRO A 384 -0.08 22.62 1.02
C PRO A 384 0.82 23.11 2.16
N GLY A 385 1.77 23.99 1.84
CA GLY A 385 2.57 24.73 2.81
C GLY A 385 1.79 25.85 3.48
N ALA A 386 2.34 26.39 4.56
CA ALA A 386 1.71 27.47 5.33
C ALA A 386 1.52 28.77 4.52
N ASP A 387 2.32 28.97 3.48
CA ASP A 387 2.24 30.09 2.53
C ASP A 387 1.41 29.76 1.28
N GLY A 388 0.74 28.60 1.26
CA GLY A 388 -0.03 28.08 0.14
C GLY A 388 0.80 27.42 -0.97
N LYS A 389 2.14 27.42 -0.86
CA LYS A 389 3.01 26.74 -1.84
C LYS A 389 3.11 25.24 -1.54
N PRO A 390 3.24 24.37 -2.55
CA PRO A 390 3.37 22.94 -2.33
C PRO A 390 4.68 22.62 -1.60
N LYS A 391 4.59 21.83 -0.52
CA LYS A 391 5.71 21.12 0.08
C LYS A 391 5.77 19.72 -0.49
N VAL A 392 6.95 19.28 -0.90
CA VAL A 392 7.15 17.96 -1.52
C VAL A 392 8.16 17.18 -0.69
N SER A 393 7.86 15.92 -0.38
CA SER A 393 8.77 15.01 0.30
C SER A 393 8.80 13.65 -0.36
N LEU A 394 9.91 12.93 -0.17
CA LEU A 394 10.07 11.54 -0.55
C LEU A 394 10.38 10.72 0.70
N ASP A 395 9.52 9.76 1.01
CA ASP A 395 9.82 8.68 1.94
C ASP A 395 10.18 7.44 1.12
N TYR A 396 11.36 6.86 1.34
CA TYR A 396 11.85 5.76 0.52
C TYR A 396 12.63 4.70 1.32
N GLN A 397 12.79 3.53 0.71
CA GLN A 397 13.65 2.45 1.19
C GLN A 397 14.62 2.04 0.08
N VAL A 398 15.80 1.57 0.50
CA VAL A 398 16.75 0.87 -0.37
C VAL A 398 16.44 -0.62 -0.28
N ASN A 399 16.29 -1.28 -1.42
CA ASN A 399 16.02 -2.71 -1.49
C ASN A 399 17.22 -3.42 -2.12
N VAL A 400 17.62 -4.54 -1.53
CA VAL A 400 18.75 -5.36 -1.99
C VAL A 400 18.28 -6.80 -2.17
N TRP A 401 18.75 -7.45 -3.24
CA TRP A 401 18.55 -8.87 -3.48
C TRP A 401 19.82 -9.53 -3.98
N ASP A 402 19.98 -10.80 -3.65
CA ASP A 402 21.04 -11.65 -4.17
C ASP A 402 20.62 -13.12 -4.12
N ARG A 403 21.35 -14.01 -4.78
CA ARG A 403 21.28 -15.45 -4.57
C ARG A 403 22.61 -15.93 -4.04
N TYR A 404 22.60 -16.55 -2.86
CA TYR A 404 23.78 -17.21 -2.34
C TYR A 404 23.98 -18.55 -3.07
N ASN A 405 24.81 -18.52 -4.11
CA ASN A 405 25.20 -19.65 -4.96
C ASN A 405 26.73 -19.79 -5.04
N TRP A 406 27.20 -20.92 -5.58
CA TRP A 406 28.62 -21.21 -5.75
C TRP A 406 28.97 -21.41 -7.23
N ASP A 407 29.83 -20.54 -7.77
CA ASP A 407 30.10 -20.45 -9.21
C ASP A 407 31.24 -21.35 -9.66
N LYS A 408 31.04 -22.03 -10.80
CA LYS A 408 32.11 -22.80 -11.45
C LYS A 408 33.35 -21.92 -11.78
N GLY A 409 34.53 -22.42 -11.42
CA GLY A 409 35.83 -21.79 -11.75
C GLY A 409 36.39 -20.86 -10.69
N LYS A 410 35.71 -20.72 -9.54
CA LYS A 410 36.20 -20.05 -8.32
C LYS A 410 36.50 -21.09 -7.22
N GLY A 411 37.02 -20.62 -6.09
CA GLY A 411 37.28 -21.46 -4.92
C GLY A 411 37.65 -20.63 -3.69
N ILE A 412 37.57 -21.26 -2.54
CA ILE A 412 37.95 -20.72 -1.24
C ILE A 412 39.18 -21.44 -0.70
N ASP A 413 40.09 -20.70 -0.08
CA ASP A 413 41.24 -21.26 0.61
C ASP A 413 40.95 -21.41 2.10
N ILE A 414 41.09 -22.63 2.62
CA ILE A 414 40.93 -22.97 4.03
C ILE A 414 42.24 -23.58 4.53
N GLY A 415 43.09 -22.74 5.13
CA GLY A 415 44.42 -23.15 5.57
C GLY A 415 45.26 -23.67 4.40
N PRO A 416 45.79 -24.90 4.44
CA PRO A 416 46.58 -25.47 3.34
C PRO A 416 45.73 -26.03 2.18
N TRP A 417 44.40 -25.94 2.25
CA TRP A 417 43.50 -26.57 1.29
C TRP A 417 42.79 -25.54 0.42
N HIS A 418 42.75 -25.79 -0.88
CA HIS A 418 41.88 -25.08 -1.81
C HIS A 418 40.62 -25.90 -2.06
N ILE A 419 39.45 -25.33 -1.74
CA ILE A 419 38.14 -25.94 -2.01
C ILE A 419 37.51 -25.19 -3.20
N PRO A 420 37.39 -25.83 -4.38
CA PRO A 420 36.67 -25.24 -5.50
C PRO A 420 35.21 -24.97 -5.16
N ASP A 421 34.65 -23.90 -5.70
CA ASP A 421 33.22 -23.56 -5.56
C ASP A 421 32.33 -24.69 -6.12
N GLU A 422 32.79 -25.46 -7.12
CA GLU A 422 32.08 -26.65 -7.62
C GLU A 422 31.88 -27.72 -6.54
N ASP A 423 32.86 -27.89 -5.64
CA ASP A 423 32.78 -28.82 -4.52
C ASP A 423 31.76 -28.29 -3.46
N MET A 424 31.69 -26.98 -3.27
CA MET A 424 30.66 -26.35 -2.43
C MET A 424 29.28 -26.48 -3.05
N ALA A 425 29.12 -26.17 -4.34
CA ALA A 425 27.89 -26.37 -5.13
C ALA A 425 27.41 -27.83 -5.10
N ARG A 426 28.33 -28.81 -5.02
CA ARG A 426 27.94 -30.22 -4.91
C ARG A 426 27.22 -30.54 -3.59
N LEU A 427 27.47 -29.79 -2.50
CA LEU A 427 26.71 -29.95 -1.26
C LEU A 427 25.22 -29.65 -1.45
N HIS A 428 24.87 -28.69 -2.35
CA HIS A 428 23.50 -28.46 -2.82
C HIS A 428 22.89 -29.71 -3.45
N LYS A 429 23.58 -30.24 -4.47
CA LYS A 429 23.06 -31.37 -5.24
C LYS A 429 22.94 -32.64 -4.39
N THR A 430 23.73 -32.78 -3.33
CA THR A 430 23.71 -33.93 -2.42
C THR A 430 22.78 -33.78 -1.21
N GLY A 431 22.15 -32.61 -1.05
CA GLY A 431 21.24 -32.36 0.08
C GLY A 431 21.94 -31.99 1.39
N LEU A 432 23.27 -31.81 1.38
CA LEU A 432 24.08 -31.55 2.58
C LEU A 432 24.15 -30.07 2.97
N ALA A 433 23.92 -29.17 2.02
CA ALA A 433 23.79 -27.73 2.21
C ALA A 433 22.88 -27.20 1.09
N GLN A 434 22.23 -26.05 1.20
CA GLN A 434 21.27 -25.59 0.18
C GLN A 434 21.46 -24.12 -0.15
N GLU A 435 21.62 -23.82 -1.44
CA GLU A 435 21.61 -22.44 -1.97
C GLU A 435 20.27 -21.77 -1.71
N TYR A 436 20.27 -20.46 -1.53
CA TYR A 436 19.08 -19.71 -1.12
C TYR A 436 19.12 -18.27 -1.63
N ASP A 437 17.95 -17.65 -1.63
CA ASP A 437 17.81 -16.25 -2.04
C ASP A 437 17.98 -15.32 -0.83
N MET A 438 18.56 -14.16 -1.06
CA MET A 438 18.76 -13.10 -0.08
C MET A 438 17.97 -11.87 -0.48
N ARG A 439 17.29 -11.24 0.48
CA ARG A 439 16.61 -9.96 0.22
C ARG A 439 16.44 -9.12 1.47
N GLY A 440 16.36 -7.81 1.33
CA GLY A 440 16.04 -6.91 2.43
C GLY A 440 15.70 -5.50 1.94
N SER A 441 15.08 -4.73 2.83
CA SER A 441 14.77 -3.32 2.63
C SER A 441 15.30 -2.52 3.82
N SER A 442 15.83 -1.32 3.58
CA SER A 442 16.30 -0.43 4.66
C SER A 442 15.14 0.10 5.49
N SER A 443 15.45 0.69 6.65
CA SER A 443 14.55 1.64 7.30
C SER A 443 14.13 2.76 6.35
N VAL A 444 13.00 3.40 6.65
CA VAL A 444 12.45 4.50 5.85
C VAL A 444 13.34 5.72 5.97
N ARG A 445 13.70 6.29 4.82
CA ARG A 445 14.53 7.49 4.67
C ARG A 445 13.67 8.61 4.14
N HIS A 446 13.86 9.80 4.69
CA HIS A 446 13.11 11.00 4.33
C HIS A 446 13.99 11.98 3.56
N GLN A 447 13.47 12.54 2.48
CA GLN A 447 14.11 13.58 1.68
C GLN A 447 13.11 14.71 1.39
N ASP A 448 13.51 15.96 1.66
CA ASP A 448 12.77 17.13 1.23
C ASP A 448 13.04 17.40 -0.26
N LEU A 449 11.98 17.46 -1.05
CA LEU A 449 11.98 17.73 -2.48
C LEU A 449 11.21 19.01 -2.83
N THR A 450 10.95 19.87 -1.84
CA THR A 450 10.16 21.11 -2.01
C THR A 450 10.80 22.01 -3.06
N GLU A 451 12.11 22.26 -2.93
CA GLU A 451 12.90 22.92 -3.97
C GLU A 451 13.34 21.91 -5.03
N PRO A 452 13.63 22.34 -6.28
CA PRO A 452 14.24 21.47 -7.27
C PRO A 452 15.48 20.79 -6.67
N PRO A 453 15.59 19.45 -6.79
CA PRO A 453 16.58 18.72 -6.04
C PRO A 453 18.01 19.06 -6.51
N GLY A 454 18.90 19.28 -5.54
CA GLY A 454 20.35 19.23 -5.74
C GLY A 454 20.85 17.77 -5.78
N PRO A 455 22.18 17.53 -5.70
CA PRO A 455 22.70 16.17 -5.57
C PRO A 455 22.05 15.47 -4.37
N ALA A 456 21.47 14.29 -4.58
CA ALA A 456 20.90 13.53 -3.48
C ALA A 456 22.02 13.04 -2.55
N SER A 457 21.66 12.71 -1.31
CA SER A 457 22.52 11.96 -0.41
C SER A 457 21.67 10.96 0.35
N VAL A 458 22.24 9.78 0.63
CA VAL A 458 21.64 8.81 1.54
C VAL A 458 22.06 9.22 2.95
N PRO A 459 21.15 9.67 3.83
CA PRO A 459 21.53 10.09 5.18
C PRO A 459 22.09 8.91 5.97
N GLU A 460 23.19 9.09 6.70
CA GLU A 460 23.65 8.05 7.62
C GLU A 460 22.59 7.81 8.70
N VAL A 461 22.28 6.54 8.97
CA VAL A 461 21.46 6.13 10.11
C VAL A 461 22.42 5.45 11.08
N ASP A 462 22.45 5.90 12.34
CA ASP A 462 23.16 5.18 13.40
C ASP A 462 22.49 3.81 13.55
N PRO A 463 23.19 2.69 13.27
CA PRO A 463 22.62 1.35 13.35
C PRO A 463 22.20 0.96 14.79
N GLY A 464 22.44 1.85 15.77
CA GLY A 464 22.18 1.59 17.17
C GLY A 464 23.36 0.85 17.79
N ARG A 465 23.66 1.21 19.04
CA ARG A 465 24.82 0.70 19.78
C ARG A 465 24.64 -0.77 20.16
N ASP A 466 25.11 -1.68 19.31
CA ASP A 466 26.03 -2.78 19.63
C ASP A 466 26.10 -3.76 18.46
N GLY A 467 27.21 -3.70 17.73
CA GLY A 467 27.69 -4.78 16.84
C GLY A 467 28.11 -6.04 17.61
N THR A 468 27.55 -6.29 18.80
CA THR A 468 27.74 -7.51 19.58
C THR A 468 26.39 -8.14 19.92
N ARG A 469 26.27 -9.41 19.55
CA ARG A 469 25.07 -10.26 19.60
C ARG A 469 24.38 -10.24 20.98
N LYS A 470 23.15 -9.72 21.05
CA LYS A 470 22.18 -10.13 22.10
C LYS A 470 20.73 -10.28 21.64
N ASP A 471 20.43 -10.21 20.34
CA ASP A 471 19.07 -10.52 19.90
C ASP A 471 19.01 -11.39 18.63
N PRO A 472 18.91 -12.72 18.77
CA PRO A 472 18.57 -13.64 17.68
C PRO A 472 17.14 -13.43 17.14
N GLU A 473 16.32 -12.58 17.77
CA GLU A 473 14.91 -12.38 17.41
C GLU A 473 14.66 -11.12 16.57
N ARG A 474 15.63 -10.22 16.39
CA ARG A 474 15.47 -9.03 15.53
C ARG A 474 15.21 -9.37 14.04
N GLY A 475 15.47 -10.62 13.64
CA GLY A 475 15.08 -11.18 12.32
C GLY A 475 14.03 -12.29 12.38
N ARG A 476 13.40 -12.54 13.54
CA ARG A 476 12.33 -13.55 13.70
C ARG A 476 10.92 -12.96 13.70
N GLU A 477 10.76 -11.64 13.83
CA GLU A 477 9.43 -11.04 13.96
C GLU A 477 8.56 -11.06 12.69
N GLU A 478 9.07 -11.51 11.52
CA GLU A 478 8.26 -11.67 10.31
C GLU A 478 7.95 -13.12 9.91
N ASN A 479 8.18 -14.09 10.80
CA ASN A 479 7.75 -15.49 10.57
C ASN A 479 6.98 -16.07 11.76
N ARG A 480 5.91 -15.39 12.17
CA ARG A 480 4.80 -16.00 12.90
C ARG A 480 3.46 -15.58 12.35
#